data_AF-A0A383EL58-F1
#
_entry.id   AF-A0A383EL58-F1
#
_cell.length_a   1.000
_cell.length_b   1.000
_cell.length_c   1.000
_cell.angle_alpha   90.00
_cell.angle_beta   90.00
_cell.angle_gamma   90.00
#
_symmetry.space_group_name_H-M   'P 1'
#
loop_
_entity.id
_entity.type
_entity.pdbx_description
1 polymer ?
#
loop_
_entity_poly.entity_id
_entity_poly.type
_entity_poly.pdbx_seq_one_letter_code
_entity_poly.pdbx_strand_id
1 'polypeptide(L)'
;MNPSQSITPSTPLLTADGIPLKVSLRRSMRRNKIRAFALIFPTLVFLLIIFIFPIGNLLTRSVDDQLINSQLPLTFKALEQHELQDLPGEEIYETIFFDLTTINKFLIEKNYGEEVDLNDSGWKIRIPKRGPFKESILSISPKWGEIETWLTLKEFVDDAENFEGTKFEEKVVKKRAEFKICSYLTP
;
A
#
# COMPACT_ATOMS: atom_id res chain seq x y z
N MET A 1 65.33 -6.14 50.36
CA MET A 1 64.19 -5.20 50.29
C MET A 1 64.71 -3.86 49.79
N ASN A 2 64.33 -3.42 48.59
CA ASN A 2 64.55 -2.03 48.14
C ASN A 2 63.38 -1.64 47.22
N PRO A 3 62.85 -0.40 47.31
CA PRO A 3 61.45 -0.11 47.05
C PRO A 3 61.14 0.13 45.57
N SER A 4 59.93 -0.25 45.17
CA SER A 4 59.29 0.11 43.91
C SER A 4 59.23 1.63 43.75
N GLN A 5 59.93 2.19 42.77
CA GLN A 5 59.73 3.57 42.34
C GLN A 5 58.74 3.60 41.17
N SER A 6 57.51 4.01 41.46
CA SER A 6 56.49 4.37 40.49
C SER A 6 56.83 5.71 39.86
N ILE A 7 57.31 5.70 38.61
CA ILE A 7 57.45 6.93 37.82
C ILE A 7 56.16 7.12 37.03
N THR A 8 55.33 8.07 37.45
CA THR A 8 54.32 8.67 36.58
C THR A 8 54.42 10.18 36.74
N PRO A 9 54.86 10.85 35.69
CA PRO A 9 54.09 11.98 35.21
C PRO A 9 53.79 11.78 33.73
N SER A 10 52.51 11.59 33.40
CA SER A 10 52.02 11.64 32.01
C SER A 10 51.98 13.09 31.55
N THR A 11 53.15 13.69 31.31
CA THR A 11 53.24 15.00 30.67
C THR A 11 52.59 14.89 29.29
N PRO A 12 51.52 15.65 29.01
CA PRO A 12 50.82 15.54 27.73
C PRO A 12 51.77 15.96 26.62
N LEU A 13 52.00 15.07 25.64
CA LEU A 13 52.76 15.40 24.44
C LEU A 13 52.06 16.56 23.71
N LEU A 14 52.74 17.68 23.56
CA LEU A 14 52.24 18.89 22.93
C LEU A 14 52.71 18.95 21.47
N THR A 15 51.89 19.50 20.59
CA THR A 15 52.33 19.93 19.25
C THR A 15 53.13 21.22 19.32
N ALA A 16 53.81 21.62 18.24
CA ALA A 16 54.63 22.84 18.16
C ALA A 16 53.91 24.12 18.63
N ASP A 17 52.57 24.14 18.56
CA ASP A 17 51.71 25.27 18.97
C ASP A 17 51.17 25.15 20.42
N GLY A 18 51.70 24.25 21.25
CA GLY A 18 51.31 24.07 22.66
C GLY A 18 49.98 23.33 22.89
N ILE A 19 49.32 22.85 21.84
CA ILE A 19 48.06 22.07 21.93
C ILE A 19 48.39 20.59 22.24
N PRO A 20 47.63 19.91 23.11
CA PRO A 20 47.81 18.47 23.33
C PRO A 20 47.64 17.68 22.03
N LEU A 21 48.62 16.82 21.71
CA LEU A 21 48.69 16.03 20.48
C LEU A 21 47.43 15.19 20.23
N LYS A 22 46.82 14.68 21.30
CA LYS A 22 45.56 13.92 21.24
C LYS A 22 44.42 14.73 20.61
N VAL A 23 44.36 16.04 20.89
CA VAL A 23 43.32 16.94 20.41
C VAL A 23 43.55 17.28 18.93
N SER A 24 44.79 17.60 18.55
CA SER A 24 45.15 17.89 17.15
C SER A 24 44.96 16.66 16.27
N LEU A 25 45.36 15.47 16.74
CA LEU A 25 45.18 14.21 16.03
C LEU A 25 43.69 13.88 15.83
N ARG A 26 42.86 14.02 16.86
CA ARG A 26 41.41 13.77 16.75
C ARG A 26 40.75 14.73 15.76
N ARG A 27 41.16 16.00 15.73
CA ARG A 27 40.66 17.01 14.78
C ARG A 27 41.06 16.66 13.34
N SER A 28 42.30 16.23 13.13
CA SER A 28 42.81 15.79 11.83
C SER A 28 42.08 14.53 11.34
N MET A 29 41.93 13.53 12.21
CA MET A 29 41.20 12.30 11.90
C MET A 29 39.73 12.56 11.55
N ARG A 30 39.03 13.46 12.26
CA ARG A 30 37.64 13.82 11.93
C ARG A 30 37.54 14.47 10.54
N ARG A 31 38.45 15.39 10.20
CA ARG A 31 38.49 16.01 8.87
C ARG A 31 38.75 14.98 7.78
N ASN A 32 39.67 14.04 8.01
CA ASN A 32 39.97 13.00 7.03
C ASN A 32 38.78 12.04 6.84
N LYS A 33 38.10 11.66 7.94
CA LYS A 33 36.89 10.82 7.88
C LYS A 33 35.74 11.50 7.13
N ILE A 34 35.52 12.80 7.36
CA ILE A 34 34.50 13.57 6.62
C ILE A 34 34.84 13.66 5.14
N ARG A 35 36.11 13.91 4.78
CA ARG A 35 36.54 13.94 3.37
C ARG A 35 36.35 12.60 2.68
N ALA A 36 36.79 11.51 3.31
CA ALA A 36 36.60 10.16 2.80
C ALA A 36 35.11 9.82 2.61
N PHE A 37 34.28 10.17 3.59
CA PHE A 37 32.83 9.98 3.49
C PHE A 37 32.22 10.84 2.38
N ALA A 38 32.63 12.10 2.25
CA ALA A 38 32.13 13.02 1.23
C ALA A 38 32.45 12.55 -0.21
N LEU A 39 33.53 11.80 -0.41
CA LEU A 39 33.83 11.18 -1.72
C LEU A 39 32.83 10.09 -2.10
N ILE A 40 32.31 9.34 -1.12
CA ILE A 40 31.46 8.16 -1.35
C ILE A 40 29.97 8.51 -1.18
N PHE A 41 29.68 9.58 -0.45
CA PHE A 41 28.33 10.03 -0.12
C PHE A 41 27.43 10.26 -1.34
N PRO A 42 27.87 10.93 -2.44
CA PRO A 42 27.00 11.15 -3.60
C PRO A 42 26.55 9.83 -4.24
N THR A 43 27.49 8.90 -4.42
CA THR A 43 27.21 7.58 -4.99
C THR A 43 26.32 6.75 -4.06
N LEU A 44 26.54 6.83 -2.75
CA LEU A 44 25.70 6.17 -1.75
C LEU A 44 24.27 6.71 -1.80
N VAL A 45 24.08 8.03 -1.81
CA VAL A 45 22.74 8.65 -1.89
C VAL A 45 22.03 8.24 -3.18
N PHE A 46 22.73 8.25 -4.31
CA PHE A 46 22.19 7.77 -5.58
C PHE A 46 21.68 6.32 -5.49
N LEU A 47 22.46 5.43 -4.89
CA LEU A 47 22.08 4.04 -4.67
C LEU A 47 20.86 3.94 -3.74
N LEU A 48 20.85 4.66 -2.62
CA LEU A 48 19.70 4.66 -1.71
C LEU A 48 18.42 5.11 -2.42
N ILE A 49 18.49 6.14 -3.27
CA ILE A 49 17.32 6.60 -4.02
C ILE A 49 16.87 5.53 -5.02
N ILE A 50 17.78 4.95 -5.81
CA ILE A 50 17.40 3.97 -6.85
C ILE A 50 16.93 2.63 -6.28
N PHE A 51 17.41 2.22 -5.11
CA PHE A 51 17.01 0.94 -4.53
C PHE A 51 15.94 1.11 -3.46
N ILE A 52 16.13 1.96 -2.46
CA ILE A 52 15.19 2.05 -1.34
C ILE A 52 13.84 2.63 -1.78
N PHE A 53 13.82 3.64 -2.65
CA PHE A 53 12.56 4.23 -3.09
C PHE A 53 11.72 3.23 -3.92
N PRO A 54 12.24 2.57 -4.97
CA PRO A 54 11.48 1.54 -5.68
C PRO A 54 11.13 0.34 -4.83
N ILE A 55 12.02 -0.15 -3.95
CA ILE A 55 11.70 -1.26 -3.04
C ILE A 55 10.57 -0.86 -2.09
N GLY A 56 10.62 0.34 -1.51
CA GLY A 56 9.53 0.85 -0.68
C GLY A 56 8.21 0.99 -1.45
N ASN A 57 8.26 1.45 -2.69
CA ASN A 57 7.08 1.53 -3.57
C ASN A 57 6.52 0.14 -3.91
N LEU A 58 7.38 -0.87 -4.12
CA LEU A 58 6.94 -2.25 -4.36
C LEU A 58 6.34 -2.88 -3.10
N LEU A 59 6.96 -2.66 -1.93
CA LEU A 59 6.47 -3.16 -0.66
C LEU A 59 5.11 -2.54 -0.32
N THR A 60 4.97 -1.22 -0.45
CA THR A 60 3.70 -0.54 -0.19
C THR A 60 2.59 -1.04 -1.10
N ARG A 61 2.85 -1.27 -2.39
CA ARG A 61 1.86 -1.89 -3.29
C ARG A 61 1.45 -3.31 -2.89
N SER A 62 2.35 -4.09 -2.29
CA SER A 62 2.05 -5.47 -1.87
C SER A 62 1.22 -5.55 -0.58
N VAL A 63 1.25 -4.52 0.27
CA VAL A 63 0.39 -4.46 1.48
C VAL A 63 -0.87 -3.64 1.21
N ASP A 64 -0.84 -2.79 0.18
CA ASP A 64 -1.89 -1.86 -0.18
C ASP A 64 -2.56 -2.31 -1.49
N ASP A 65 -3.26 -3.44 -1.43
CA ASP A 65 -4.17 -3.91 -2.48
C ASP A 65 -5.56 -3.24 -2.34
N GLN A 66 -5.58 -1.97 -1.90
CA GLN A 66 -6.82 -1.21 -1.58
C GLN A 66 -7.57 -0.73 -2.83
N LEU A 67 -7.20 -1.24 -4.02
CA LEU A 67 -7.86 -0.89 -5.28
C LEU A 67 -9.33 -1.32 -5.28
N ILE A 68 -9.68 -2.42 -4.59
CA ILE A 68 -11.02 -3.00 -4.66
C ILE A 68 -12.10 -2.08 -4.10
N ASN A 69 -11.81 -1.37 -3.00
CA ASN A 69 -12.76 -0.44 -2.33
C ASN A 69 -13.19 0.71 -3.25
N SER A 70 -12.32 1.11 -4.19
CA SER A 70 -12.63 2.16 -5.16
C SER A 70 -13.36 1.64 -6.41
N GLN A 71 -13.32 0.33 -6.65
CA GLN A 71 -13.78 -0.29 -7.89
C GLN A 71 -15.23 -0.77 -7.83
N LEU A 72 -15.73 -1.12 -6.62
CA LEU A 72 -17.09 -1.63 -6.38
C LEU A 72 -17.92 -0.81 -5.37
N PRO A 73 -17.94 0.53 -5.44
CA PRO A 73 -18.56 1.37 -4.44
C PRO A 73 -20.11 1.25 -4.36
N LEU A 74 -20.82 0.95 -5.46
CA LEU A 74 -22.27 0.71 -5.39
C LEU A 74 -22.56 -0.64 -4.72
N THR A 75 -21.76 -1.65 -5.08
CA THR A 75 -21.88 -3.00 -4.52
C THR A 75 -21.64 -3.00 -3.03
N PHE A 76 -20.54 -2.38 -2.56
CA PHE A 76 -20.26 -2.34 -1.14
C PHE A 76 -21.28 -1.55 -0.34
N LYS A 77 -21.83 -0.46 -0.88
CA LYS A 77 -22.95 0.26 -0.26
C LYS A 77 -24.21 -0.59 -0.15
N ALA A 78 -24.50 -1.43 -1.14
CA ALA A 78 -25.64 -2.35 -1.07
C ALA A 78 -25.41 -3.46 -0.03
N LEU A 79 -24.18 -3.96 0.08
CA LEU A 79 -23.76 -4.96 1.06
C LEU A 79 -23.72 -4.40 2.50
N GLU A 80 -23.44 -3.11 2.69
CA GLU A 80 -23.52 -2.43 4.01
C GLU A 80 -24.92 -2.58 4.63
N GLN A 81 -25.96 -2.49 3.79
CA GLN A 81 -27.35 -2.49 4.24
C GLN A 81 -27.97 -3.89 4.35
N HIS A 82 -27.28 -4.92 3.85
CA HIS A 82 -27.81 -6.28 3.74
C HIS A 82 -26.93 -7.29 4.49
N GLU A 83 -27.56 -8.06 5.37
CA GLU A 83 -26.95 -9.28 5.89
C GLU A 83 -27.03 -10.40 4.83
N LEU A 84 -25.90 -11.02 4.52
CA LEU A 84 -25.87 -12.17 3.61
C LEU A 84 -25.99 -13.47 4.38
N GLN A 85 -27.15 -14.11 4.27
CA GLN A 85 -27.38 -15.49 4.71
C GLN A 85 -27.36 -16.47 3.54
N ASP A 86 -27.78 -16.00 2.35
CA ASP A 86 -27.86 -16.75 1.10
C ASP A 86 -27.32 -15.90 -0.05
N LEU A 87 -27.31 -16.46 -1.28
CA LEU A 87 -26.97 -15.70 -2.48
C LEU A 87 -27.78 -14.41 -2.55
N PRO A 88 -27.15 -13.27 -2.89
CA PRO A 88 -27.85 -12.01 -2.93
C PRO A 88 -28.92 -11.97 -4.03
N GLY A 89 -29.88 -11.08 -3.82
CA GLY A 89 -30.95 -10.78 -4.77
C GLY A 89 -30.45 -10.06 -6.02
N GLU A 90 -31.34 -9.92 -6.99
CA GLU A 90 -31.03 -9.30 -8.30
C GLU A 90 -30.49 -7.86 -8.17
N GLU A 91 -30.94 -7.12 -7.15
CA GLU A 91 -30.53 -5.73 -6.90
C GLU A 91 -29.02 -5.59 -6.64
N ILE A 92 -28.40 -6.55 -5.95
CA ILE A 92 -26.96 -6.50 -5.66
C ILE A 92 -26.17 -6.90 -6.92
N TYR A 93 -26.67 -7.84 -7.72
CA TYR A 93 -26.06 -8.14 -9.03
C TYR A 93 -26.13 -6.94 -9.99
N GLU A 94 -27.20 -6.15 -9.93
CA GLU A 94 -27.32 -4.89 -10.68
C GLU A 94 -26.23 -3.88 -10.27
N THR A 95 -25.94 -3.75 -8.97
CA THR A 95 -24.87 -2.85 -8.49
C THR A 95 -23.48 -3.26 -9.00
N ILE A 96 -23.17 -4.56 -9.04
CA ILE A 96 -21.92 -5.07 -9.64
C ILE A 96 -21.85 -4.72 -11.12
N PHE A 97 -22.95 -4.92 -11.85
CA PHE A 97 -22.99 -4.58 -13.26
C PHE A 97 -22.69 -3.09 -13.48
N PHE A 98 -23.28 -2.20 -12.69
CA PHE A 98 -23.02 -0.77 -12.81
C PHE A 98 -21.60 -0.39 -12.43
N ASP A 99 -21.05 -0.94 -11.35
CA ASP A 99 -19.67 -0.70 -10.96
C ASP A 99 -18.70 -1.16 -12.06
N LEU A 100 -18.86 -2.37 -12.57
CA LEU A 100 -17.99 -2.95 -13.61
C LEU A 100 -18.11 -2.28 -14.98
N THR A 101 -19.24 -1.64 -15.30
CA THR A 101 -19.44 -0.97 -16.60
C THR A 101 -19.19 0.53 -16.56
N THR A 102 -19.44 1.19 -15.44
CA THR A 102 -19.36 2.65 -15.29
C THR A 102 -17.99 3.07 -14.78
N ILE A 103 -17.51 2.43 -13.71
CA ILE A 103 -16.32 2.86 -12.98
C ILE A 103 -15.06 2.42 -13.71
N ASN A 104 -15.07 1.22 -14.27
CA ASN A 104 -14.01 0.74 -15.15
C ASN A 104 -13.74 1.71 -16.30
N LYS A 105 -14.75 2.33 -16.91
CA LYS A 105 -14.52 3.30 -18.00
C LYS A 105 -13.66 4.51 -17.58
N PHE A 106 -13.67 4.87 -16.29
CA PHE A 106 -12.89 5.99 -15.74
C PHE A 106 -11.61 5.55 -15.01
N LEU A 107 -11.52 4.31 -14.53
CA LEU A 107 -10.39 3.79 -13.75
C LEU A 107 -9.50 2.76 -14.50
N ILE A 108 -9.86 2.32 -15.71
CA ILE A 108 -9.12 1.33 -16.51
C ILE A 108 -7.70 1.78 -16.91
N GLU A 109 -7.36 3.08 -16.88
CA GLU A 109 -6.03 3.54 -17.33
C GLU A 109 -4.87 2.91 -16.53
N LYS A 110 -5.13 2.32 -15.35
CA LYS A 110 -4.10 1.77 -14.45
C LYS A 110 -4.34 0.33 -13.96
N ASN A 111 -5.46 -0.30 -14.29
CA ASN A 111 -5.80 -1.66 -13.86
C ASN A 111 -5.84 -2.60 -15.08
N TYR A 112 -4.67 -3.07 -15.49
CA TYR A 112 -4.58 -4.24 -16.35
C TYR A 112 -4.40 -5.45 -15.44
N GLY A 113 -5.22 -6.49 -15.63
CA GLY A 113 -4.87 -7.82 -15.12
C GLY A 113 -3.50 -8.21 -15.67
N GLU A 114 -2.66 -8.83 -14.85
CA GLU A 114 -1.30 -9.23 -15.26
C GLU A 114 -1.32 -10.20 -16.45
N GLU A 115 -2.41 -10.98 -16.57
CA GLU A 115 -2.67 -11.90 -17.67
C GLU A 115 -4.16 -11.91 -18.03
N VAL A 116 -4.46 -12.00 -19.33
CA VAL A 116 -5.83 -12.06 -19.85
C VAL A 116 -5.92 -13.17 -20.88
N ASP A 117 -6.82 -14.14 -20.69
CA ASP A 117 -7.15 -15.11 -21.72
C ASP A 117 -8.12 -14.50 -22.74
N LEU A 118 -7.60 -14.17 -23.92
CA LEU A 118 -8.38 -13.60 -25.02
C LEU A 118 -9.36 -14.60 -25.66
N ASN A 119 -9.18 -15.90 -25.42
CA ASN A 119 -10.04 -16.95 -25.96
C ASN A 119 -11.22 -17.30 -25.04
N ASP A 120 -11.31 -16.69 -23.86
CA ASP A 120 -12.40 -16.93 -22.93
C ASP A 120 -13.77 -16.65 -23.60
N SER A 121 -14.68 -17.62 -23.47
CA SER A 121 -16.06 -17.48 -23.96
C SER A 121 -16.82 -16.33 -23.31
N GLY A 122 -16.42 -15.90 -22.11
CA GLY A 122 -16.98 -14.77 -21.38
C GLY A 122 -16.96 -13.46 -22.16
N TRP A 123 -15.95 -13.25 -23.02
CA TRP A 123 -15.85 -12.06 -23.89
C TRP A 123 -17.02 -11.89 -24.86
N LYS A 124 -17.75 -12.98 -25.16
CA LYS A 124 -18.87 -12.98 -26.12
C LYS A 124 -20.22 -12.77 -25.44
N ILE A 125 -20.27 -12.82 -24.12
CA ILE A 125 -21.50 -12.74 -23.34
C ILE A 125 -21.98 -11.29 -23.31
N ARG A 126 -23.28 -11.08 -23.57
CA ARG A 126 -23.91 -9.76 -23.52
C ARG A 126 -24.81 -9.67 -22.30
N ILE A 127 -24.46 -8.80 -21.37
CA ILE A 127 -25.30 -8.50 -20.21
C ILE A 127 -26.41 -7.52 -20.66
N PRO A 128 -27.69 -7.79 -20.31
CA PRO A 128 -28.79 -6.88 -20.62
C PRO A 128 -28.64 -5.56 -19.88
N LYS A 129 -29.09 -4.45 -20.49
CA LYS A 129 -28.98 -3.10 -19.88
C LYS A 129 -29.93 -2.85 -18.71
N ARG A 130 -30.97 -3.68 -18.54
CA ARG A 130 -32.07 -3.49 -17.58
C ARG A 130 -32.39 -4.77 -16.81
N GLY A 131 -31.43 -5.69 -16.74
CA GLY A 131 -31.59 -6.99 -16.09
C GLY A 131 -32.43 -8.01 -16.90
N PRO A 132 -32.53 -9.24 -16.39
CA PRO A 132 -31.81 -9.76 -15.22
C PRO A 132 -30.30 -9.88 -15.50
N PHE A 133 -29.48 -9.39 -14.58
CA PHE A 133 -28.03 -9.37 -14.59
C PHE A 133 -27.44 -10.68 -14.04
N LYS A 134 -28.07 -11.28 -13.03
CA LYS A 134 -27.54 -12.46 -12.31
C LYS A 134 -27.12 -13.59 -13.26
N GLU A 135 -28.03 -14.06 -14.11
CA GLU A 135 -27.76 -15.17 -15.02
C GLU A 135 -26.60 -14.87 -15.98
N SER A 136 -26.52 -13.63 -16.49
CA SER A 136 -25.45 -13.21 -17.39
C SER A 136 -24.11 -13.17 -16.66
N ILE A 137 -24.08 -12.66 -15.43
CA ILE A 137 -22.87 -12.62 -14.61
C ILE A 137 -22.39 -14.04 -14.26
N LEU A 138 -23.30 -14.94 -13.91
CA LEU A 138 -23.00 -16.35 -13.65
C LEU A 138 -22.44 -17.07 -14.87
N SER A 139 -22.94 -16.73 -16.07
CA SER A 139 -22.43 -17.30 -17.32
C SER A 139 -21.01 -16.82 -17.67
N ILE A 140 -20.62 -15.63 -17.19
CA ILE A 140 -19.25 -15.10 -17.34
C ILE A 140 -18.31 -15.76 -16.34
N SER A 141 -18.70 -15.81 -15.06
CA SER A 141 -17.92 -16.44 -14.02
C SER A 141 -18.85 -17.15 -13.03
N PRO A 142 -18.81 -18.50 -12.98
CA PRO A 142 -19.62 -19.28 -12.05
C PRO A 142 -19.40 -18.94 -10.58
N LYS A 143 -18.23 -18.40 -10.21
CA LYS A 143 -17.88 -18.01 -8.83
C LYS A 143 -18.85 -17.00 -8.22
N TRP A 144 -19.49 -16.17 -9.04
CA TRP A 144 -20.52 -15.25 -8.55
C TRP A 144 -21.77 -15.98 -8.01
N GLY A 145 -21.94 -17.26 -8.32
CA GLY A 145 -22.99 -18.12 -7.77
C GLY A 145 -22.61 -18.79 -6.45
N GLU A 146 -21.40 -18.56 -5.96
CA GLU A 146 -20.93 -19.09 -4.68
C GLU A 146 -21.14 -18.01 -3.61
N ILE A 147 -21.80 -18.37 -2.51
CA ILE A 147 -22.01 -17.46 -1.38
C ILE A 147 -20.69 -16.96 -0.78
N GLU A 148 -19.65 -17.80 -0.81
CA GLU A 148 -18.31 -17.47 -0.32
C GLU A 148 -17.76 -16.21 -1.00
N THR A 149 -17.94 -16.05 -2.31
CA THR A 149 -17.53 -14.84 -3.05
C THR A 149 -18.15 -13.58 -2.45
N TRP A 150 -19.44 -13.64 -2.10
CA TRP A 150 -20.14 -12.49 -1.54
C TRP A 150 -19.79 -12.24 -0.08
N LEU A 151 -19.54 -13.31 0.69
CA LEU A 151 -19.07 -13.19 2.07
C LEU A 151 -17.69 -12.52 2.13
N THR A 152 -16.77 -12.86 1.23
CA THR A 152 -15.46 -12.17 1.18
C THR A 152 -15.62 -10.68 0.89
N LEU A 153 -16.55 -10.28 0.02
CA LEU A 153 -16.85 -8.87 -0.25
C LEU A 153 -17.47 -8.19 0.97
N LYS A 154 -18.36 -8.89 1.70
CA LYS A 154 -19.00 -8.38 2.91
C LYS A 154 -18.01 -8.22 4.07
N GLU A 155 -17.05 -9.12 4.22
CA GLU A 155 -15.98 -9.05 5.22
C GLU A 155 -15.20 -7.73 5.11
N PHE A 156 -14.86 -7.28 3.89
CA PHE A 156 -14.22 -5.97 3.70
C PHE A 156 -15.08 -4.79 4.17
N VAL A 157 -16.41 -4.89 4.02
CA VAL A 157 -17.35 -3.87 4.50
C VAL A 157 -17.43 -3.91 6.02
N ASP A 158 -17.59 -5.09 6.60
CA ASP A 158 -17.66 -5.27 8.06
C ASP A 158 -16.38 -4.83 8.77
N ASP A 159 -15.22 -5.18 8.24
CA ASP A 159 -13.92 -4.76 8.77
C ASP A 159 -13.78 -3.24 8.75
N ALA A 160 -14.29 -2.59 7.71
CA ALA A 160 -14.24 -1.14 7.59
C ALA A 160 -15.24 -0.42 8.53
N GLU A 161 -16.43 -0.97 8.71
CA GLU A 161 -17.45 -0.43 9.62
C GLU A 161 -17.04 -0.59 11.09
N ASN A 162 -16.49 -1.75 11.44
CA ASN A 162 -16.12 -2.13 12.80
C ASN A 162 -14.67 -1.76 13.15
N PHE A 163 -13.97 -1.02 12.30
CA PHE A 163 -12.58 -0.63 12.55
C PHE A 163 -12.47 0.29 13.77
N GLU A 164 -11.78 -0.19 14.80
CA GLU A 164 -11.41 0.59 15.98
C GLU A 164 -9.91 0.91 15.96
N GLY A 165 -9.55 2.19 16.06
CA GLY A 165 -8.15 2.61 15.99
C GLY A 165 -7.94 4.04 16.46
N THR A 166 -6.83 4.65 16.05
CA THR A 166 -6.67 6.09 16.29
C THR A 166 -7.65 6.88 15.42
N LYS A 167 -8.05 8.09 15.86
CA LYS A 167 -8.92 8.98 15.06
C LYS A 167 -8.40 9.24 13.63
N PHE A 168 -7.08 9.20 13.44
CA PHE A 168 -6.48 9.33 12.12
C PHE A 168 -6.73 8.07 11.27
N GLU A 169 -6.46 6.90 11.83
CA GLU A 169 -6.69 5.61 11.16
C GLU A 169 -8.17 5.40 10.86
N GLU A 170 -9.07 5.65 11.83
CA GLU A 170 -10.51 5.59 11.61
C GLU A 170 -10.95 6.51 10.47
N LYS A 171 -10.42 7.73 10.39
CA LYS A 171 -10.71 8.66 9.31
C LYS A 171 -10.19 8.17 7.96
N VAL A 172 -9.03 7.52 7.94
CA VAL A 172 -8.44 6.94 6.73
C VAL A 172 -9.27 5.74 6.27
N VAL A 173 -9.63 4.82 7.17
CA VAL A 173 -10.45 3.64 6.89
C VAL A 173 -11.85 4.06 6.43
N LYS A 174 -12.51 4.98 7.16
CA LYS A 174 -13.80 5.54 6.72
C LYS A 174 -13.68 6.24 5.37
N LYS A 175 -12.63 7.01 5.10
CA LYS A 175 -12.48 7.64 3.78
C LYS A 175 -12.29 6.61 2.66
N ARG A 176 -11.61 5.49 2.93
CA ARG A 176 -11.44 4.36 1.99
C ARG A 176 -12.75 3.62 1.76
N ALA A 177 -13.55 3.46 2.82
CA ALA A 177 -14.85 2.80 2.80
C ALA A 177 -16.01 3.75 2.45
N GLU A 178 -15.80 5.07 2.40
CA GLU A 178 -16.91 6.02 2.30
C GLU A 178 -17.63 5.95 0.95
N PHE A 179 -17.20 5.09 0.02
CA PHE A 179 -17.80 4.84 -1.30
C PHE A 179 -18.27 6.14 -2.01
N LYS A 180 -17.67 7.29 -1.65
CA LYS A 180 -18.16 8.64 -1.97
C LYS A 180 -17.93 9.02 -3.42
N ILE A 181 -17.27 8.14 -4.17
CA ILE A 181 -17.19 8.18 -5.63
C ILE A 181 -18.62 8.16 -6.23
N CYS A 182 -19.60 7.56 -5.53
CA CYS A 182 -20.99 7.41 -5.96
C CYS A 182 -21.76 8.71 -6.25
N SER A 183 -21.40 9.87 -5.70
CA SER A 183 -22.18 11.09 -5.99
C SER A 183 -21.90 11.69 -7.38
N TYR A 184 -20.78 11.34 -8.01
CA TYR A 184 -20.34 11.96 -9.27
C TYR A 184 -20.42 11.02 -10.48
N LEU A 185 -20.54 9.71 -10.27
CA LEU A 185 -20.55 8.71 -11.34
C LEU A 185 -21.94 8.11 -11.61
N THR A 186 -22.95 8.48 -10.82
CA THR A 186 -24.35 8.16 -11.09
C THR A 186 -24.96 9.31 -11.90
N PRO A 187 -25.51 9.08 -13.10
CA PRO A 187 -26.27 10.10 -13.82
C PRO A 187 -27.57 10.48 -13.10
#